data_AF-A0A9E9L952-F1
#
_entry.id   AF-A0A9E9L952-F1
#
_cell.length_a   1.000
_cell.length_b   1.000
_cell.length_c   1.000
_cell.angle_alpha   90.00
_cell.angle_beta   90.00
_cell.angle_gamma   90.00
#
_symmetry.space_group_name_H-M   'P 1'
#
loop_
_entity.id
_entity.type
_entity.pdbx_description
1 polymer ?
#
loop_
_entity_poly.entity_id
_entity_poly.type
_entity_poly.pdbx_seq_one_letter_code
_entity_poly.pdbx_strand_id
1 'polypeptide(L)'
;MSKENKKGKSVLDALPSITMVEPSEPEITSIRKTARTAKNTRNRKKGPKETVELSPDQQELVDIRKKLGLRHQDYAIMLGIGLPRLSSYTYGRTASVPDEVMKTARQLLAENGESSRKLQEKFERPMSEIIAEWETRLGTTSDAEIAGLIGVVTMTINRWRKNETKPDLSALNRYDRIVNLIASNIRQHTGQ
;
A
#
# COMPACT_ATOMS: atom_id res chain seq x y z
N MET A 1 27.38 74.15 -4.68
CA MET A 1 27.27 72.70 -4.92
C MET A 1 26.71 72.05 -3.65
N SER A 2 25.66 71.23 -3.83
CA SER A 2 25.18 70.10 -3.03
C SER A 2 25.17 70.20 -1.48
N LYS A 3 23.96 70.24 -0.86
CA LYS A 3 23.24 69.10 -0.24
C LYS A 3 23.55 68.98 1.26
N GLU A 4 22.67 68.65 2.19
CA GLU A 4 21.22 68.44 2.24
C GLU A 4 20.84 68.44 3.74
N ASN A 5 19.68 68.97 4.06
CA ASN A 5 19.09 69.06 5.41
C ASN A 5 18.72 67.68 5.98
N LYS A 6 18.96 67.43 7.27
CA LYS A 6 18.16 66.48 8.06
C LYS A 6 17.64 67.14 9.35
N LYS A 7 16.40 67.63 9.25
CA LYS A 7 15.49 67.88 10.38
C LYS A 7 14.79 66.57 10.76
N GLY A 8 14.41 66.49 12.03
CA GLY A 8 13.12 65.91 12.42
C GLY A 8 13.20 64.53 13.06
N LYS A 9 13.23 64.53 14.39
CA LYS A 9 12.98 63.37 15.25
C LYS A 9 11.58 62.81 14.96
N SER A 10 11.49 61.48 14.79
CA SER A 10 10.24 60.71 14.76
C SER A 10 10.13 59.84 16.01
N VAL A 11 8.89 59.67 16.45
CA VAL A 11 8.38 59.20 17.74
C VAL A 11 8.63 57.70 17.95
N LEU A 12 9.80 57.30 18.48
CA LEU A 12 10.09 55.90 18.80
C LEU A 12 10.81 55.68 20.16
N ASP A 13 11.12 56.73 20.92
CA ASP A 13 11.90 56.65 22.19
C ASP A 13 11.07 56.23 23.43
N ALA A 14 9.92 55.59 23.25
CA ALA A 14 9.02 55.23 24.36
C ALA A 14 8.71 53.72 24.44
N LEU A 15 9.68 52.86 24.15
CA LEU A 15 9.58 51.43 24.48
C LEU A 15 10.72 51.03 25.43
N PRO A 16 10.43 50.32 26.53
CA PRO A 16 11.47 49.80 27.43
C PRO A 16 12.41 48.90 26.64
N SER A 17 13.71 49.10 26.84
CA SER A 17 14.79 48.37 26.17
C SER A 17 14.57 46.86 26.28
N ILE A 18 14.24 46.23 25.16
CA ILE A 18 14.39 44.77 25.02
C ILE A 18 15.89 44.52 24.99
N THR A 19 16.44 44.04 26.10
CA THR A 19 17.79 43.49 26.13
C THR A 19 17.81 42.29 25.18
N MET A 20 18.48 42.41 24.04
CA MET A 20 18.77 41.26 23.19
C MET A 20 19.71 40.35 23.97
N VAL A 21 19.21 39.19 24.37
CA VAL A 21 20.05 38.07 24.78
C VAL A 21 20.75 37.61 23.50
N GLU A 22 22.08 37.72 23.47
CA GLU A 22 22.90 37.13 22.41
C GLU A 22 22.49 35.65 22.24
N PRO A 23 22.24 35.18 21.02
CA PRO A 23 22.12 33.75 20.80
C PRO A 23 23.49 33.15 21.13
N SER A 24 23.59 32.47 22.27
CA SER A 24 24.71 31.60 22.57
C SER A 24 24.89 30.66 21.39
N GLU A 25 26.01 30.79 20.69
CA GLU A 25 26.39 29.90 19.60
C GLU A 25 26.25 28.45 20.09
N PRO A 26 25.54 27.57 19.38
CA PRO A 26 25.65 26.16 19.69
C PRO A 26 27.10 25.77 19.38
N GLU A 27 27.90 25.55 20.43
CA GLU A 27 29.14 24.80 20.32
C GLU A 27 28.84 23.54 19.53
N ILE A 28 29.29 23.49 18.27
CA ILE A 28 29.28 22.28 17.47
C ILE A 28 30.37 21.40 18.05
N THR A 29 30.06 20.76 19.18
CA THR A 29 30.83 19.64 19.69
C THR A 29 30.70 18.54 18.64
N SER A 30 31.75 18.39 17.83
CA SER A 30 31.92 17.31 16.89
C SER A 30 32.01 16.00 17.68
N ILE A 31 30.85 15.44 18.03
CA ILE A 31 30.74 14.08 18.52
C ILE A 31 31.02 13.20 17.30
N ARG A 32 32.30 12.88 17.09
CA ARG A 32 32.69 11.70 16.32
C ARG A 32 32.07 10.51 17.02
N LYS A 33 30.84 10.16 16.64
CA LYS A 33 30.25 8.86 16.92
C LYS A 33 31.13 7.85 16.20
N THR A 34 32.10 7.29 16.91
CA THR A 34 32.77 6.06 16.51
C THR A 34 31.66 5.06 16.26
N ALA A 35 31.41 4.76 14.99
CA ALA A 35 30.56 3.66 14.59
C ALA A 35 31.15 2.41 15.23
N ARG A 36 30.53 1.91 16.31
CA ARG A 36 30.73 0.54 16.74
C ARG A 36 30.17 -0.30 15.60
N THR A 37 31.06 -0.79 14.75
CA THR A 37 30.77 -1.77 13.72
C THR A 37 29.98 -2.89 14.38
N ALA A 38 28.66 -2.91 14.18
CA ALA A 38 27.82 -4.01 14.58
C ALA A 38 28.42 -5.24 13.89
N LYS A 39 28.97 -6.16 14.70
CA LYS A 39 29.52 -7.42 14.20
C LYS A 39 28.45 -8.06 13.34
N ASN A 40 28.75 -8.10 12.05
CA ASN A 40 28.16 -8.89 10.98
C ASN A 40 27.37 -10.07 11.58
N THR A 41 26.05 -9.92 11.71
CA THR A 41 25.17 -11.06 12.01
C THR A 41 25.32 -11.98 10.81
N ARG A 42 26.19 -12.98 10.95
CA ARG A 42 26.41 -14.03 9.94
C ARG A 42 25.04 -14.41 9.40
N ASN A 43 24.86 -14.20 8.10
CA ASN A 43 23.77 -14.76 7.33
C ASN A 43 23.74 -16.25 7.65
N ARG A 44 22.92 -16.63 8.63
CA ARG A 44 22.64 -18.02 8.94
C ARG A 44 21.83 -18.45 7.75
N LYS A 45 22.50 -19.01 6.75
CA LYS A 45 21.87 -19.66 5.59
C LYS A 45 20.78 -20.53 6.18
N LYS A 46 19.53 -20.11 6.02
CA LYS A 46 18.37 -20.92 6.38
C LYS A 46 18.57 -22.19 5.56
N GLY A 47 18.77 -23.31 6.25
CA GLY A 47 18.77 -24.62 5.60
C GLY A 47 17.49 -24.79 4.76
N PRO A 48 17.47 -25.75 3.84
CA PRO A 48 16.26 -26.05 3.08
C PRO A 48 15.10 -26.17 4.07
N LYS A 49 14.05 -25.35 3.88
CA LYS A 49 12.86 -25.44 4.71
C LYS A 49 12.31 -26.84 4.49
N GLU A 50 12.36 -27.69 5.51
CA GLU A 50 11.54 -28.90 5.53
C GLU A 50 10.11 -28.46 5.19
N THR A 51 9.55 -29.09 4.17
CA THR A 51 8.14 -28.94 3.83
C THR A 51 7.35 -29.56 4.96
N VAL A 52 6.99 -28.75 5.95
CA VAL A 52 6.12 -29.18 7.04
C VAL A 52 4.79 -29.58 6.43
N GLU A 53 4.42 -30.86 6.58
CA GLU A 53 3.10 -31.34 6.22
C GLU A 53 2.06 -30.65 7.11
N LEU A 54 1.09 -30.00 6.48
CA LEU A 54 0.02 -29.29 7.18
C LEU A 54 -1.04 -30.30 7.64
N SER A 55 -1.55 -30.12 8.85
CA SER A 55 -2.76 -30.82 9.29
C SER A 55 -3.95 -30.49 8.37
N PRO A 56 -4.99 -31.34 8.31
CA PRO A 56 -6.16 -31.10 7.46
C PRO A 56 -6.80 -29.73 7.69
N ASP A 57 -6.93 -29.29 8.94
CA ASP A 57 -7.54 -28.00 9.29
C ASP A 57 -6.66 -26.82 8.83
N GLN A 58 -5.34 -26.94 8.95
CA GLN A 58 -4.40 -25.93 8.45
C GLN A 58 -4.48 -25.82 6.93
N GLN A 59 -4.56 -26.96 6.24
CA GLN A 59 -4.70 -27.00 4.79
C GLN A 59 -6.03 -26.35 4.35
N GLU A 60 -7.13 -26.69 5.02
CA GLU A 60 -8.42 -26.07 4.78
C GLU A 60 -8.39 -24.55 4.99
N LEU A 61 -7.76 -24.07 6.07
CA LEU A 61 -7.62 -22.64 6.35
C LEU A 61 -6.87 -21.91 5.22
N VAL A 62 -5.83 -22.53 4.67
CA VAL A 62 -5.05 -22.00 3.53
C VAL A 62 -5.91 -21.97 2.26
N ASP A 63 -6.69 -23.01 2.01
CA ASP A 63 -7.50 -23.10 0.79
C ASP A 63 -8.71 -22.18 0.82
N ILE A 64 -9.33 -21.96 1.99
CA ILE A 64 -10.35 -20.92 2.18
C ILE A 64 -9.77 -19.54 1.80
N ARG A 65 -8.57 -19.20 2.30
CA ARG A 65 -7.92 -17.93 1.97
C ARG A 65 -7.73 -17.76 0.47
N LYS A 66 -7.24 -18.81 -0.21
CA LYS A 66 -7.02 -18.80 -1.67
C LYS A 66 -8.34 -18.62 -2.42
N LYS A 67 -9.39 -19.37 -2.05
CA LYS A 67 -10.73 -19.25 -2.62
C LYS A 67 -11.31 -17.84 -2.44
N LEU A 68 -11.06 -17.21 -1.30
CA LEU A 68 -11.47 -15.84 -1.06
C LEU A 68 -10.61 -14.79 -1.78
N GLY A 69 -9.42 -15.17 -2.28
CA GLY A 69 -8.49 -14.26 -2.97
C GLY A 69 -7.84 -13.23 -2.05
N LEU A 70 -7.80 -13.49 -0.74
CA LEU A 70 -7.38 -12.51 0.26
C LEU A 70 -5.87 -12.50 0.49
N ARG A 71 -5.32 -11.32 0.81
CA ARG A 71 -3.94 -11.21 1.32
C ARG A 71 -3.88 -11.74 2.75
N HIS A 72 -2.71 -12.18 3.19
CA HIS A 72 -2.56 -12.70 4.56
C HIS A 72 -2.97 -11.68 5.64
N GLN A 73 -2.65 -10.41 5.42
CA GLN A 73 -3.02 -9.32 6.35
C GLN A 73 -4.53 -9.18 6.47
N ASP A 74 -5.22 -9.06 5.33
CA ASP A 74 -6.67 -8.89 5.30
C ASP A 74 -7.37 -10.12 5.91
N TYR A 75 -6.89 -11.33 5.59
CA TYR A 75 -7.46 -12.55 6.13
C TYR A 75 -7.30 -12.66 7.65
N ALA A 76 -6.13 -12.27 8.19
CA ALA A 76 -5.92 -12.25 9.64
C ALA A 76 -6.89 -11.29 10.34
N ILE A 77 -7.10 -10.11 9.76
CA ILE A 77 -8.06 -9.11 10.25
C ILE A 77 -9.48 -9.68 10.25
N MET A 78 -9.91 -10.30 9.15
CA MET A 78 -11.25 -10.88 9.03
C MET A 78 -11.49 -12.05 10.00
N LEU A 79 -10.44 -12.82 10.32
CA LEU A 79 -10.49 -13.88 11.31
C LEU A 79 -10.38 -13.36 12.76
N GLY A 80 -10.14 -12.06 12.97
CA GLY A 80 -9.95 -11.47 14.29
C GLY A 80 -8.66 -11.93 14.99
N ILE A 81 -7.64 -12.35 14.24
CA ILE A 81 -6.36 -12.83 14.78
C ILE A 81 -5.17 -12.00 14.30
N GLY A 82 -4.08 -12.00 15.07
CA GLY A 82 -2.83 -11.37 14.67
C GLY A 82 -2.18 -12.07 13.47
N LEU A 83 -1.58 -11.30 12.56
CA LEU A 83 -0.84 -11.84 11.41
C LEU A 83 0.24 -12.87 11.78
N PRO A 84 1.02 -12.72 12.88
CA PRO A 84 1.97 -13.74 13.30
C PRO A 84 1.29 -15.07 13.65
N ARG A 85 0.08 -15.00 14.23
CA ARG A 85 -0.72 -16.17 14.61
C ARG A 85 -1.22 -16.91 13.38
N LEU A 86 -1.82 -16.19 12.43
CA LEU A 86 -2.21 -16.76 11.13
C LEU A 86 -1.01 -17.42 10.45
N SER A 87 0.15 -16.74 10.45
CA SER A 87 1.37 -17.27 9.84
C SER A 87 1.81 -18.58 10.48
N SER A 88 1.70 -18.72 11.80
CA SER A 88 2.01 -19.99 12.47
C SER A 88 1.10 -21.13 12.03
N TYR A 89 -0.20 -20.86 11.82
CA TYR A 89 -1.15 -21.84 11.30
C TYR A 89 -0.82 -22.24 9.85
N THR A 90 -0.62 -21.28 8.96
CA THR A 90 -0.40 -21.54 7.53
C THR A 90 0.96 -22.17 7.22
N TYR A 91 1.90 -22.13 8.16
CA TYR A 91 3.24 -22.72 8.01
C TYR A 91 3.47 -23.94 8.90
N GLY A 92 2.41 -24.52 9.49
CA GLY A 92 2.52 -25.76 10.26
C GLY A 92 3.33 -25.65 11.55
N ARG A 93 3.45 -24.45 12.13
CA ARG A 93 4.20 -24.24 13.39
C ARG A 93 3.41 -24.65 14.62
N THR A 94 2.13 -24.96 14.45
CA THR A 94 1.22 -25.44 15.49
C THR A 94 0.71 -26.82 15.11
N ALA A 95 0.24 -27.58 16.09
CA ALA A 95 -0.32 -28.91 15.85
C ALA A 95 -1.62 -28.86 15.01
N SER A 96 -2.50 -27.89 15.30
CA SER A 96 -3.73 -27.64 14.53
C SER A 96 -4.16 -26.15 14.63
N VAL A 97 -5.32 -25.83 14.05
CA VAL A 97 -6.03 -24.55 14.12
C VAL A 97 -7.19 -24.68 15.12
N PRO A 98 -7.40 -23.72 16.05
CA PRO A 98 -8.56 -23.75 16.94
C PRO A 98 -9.90 -23.72 16.19
N ASP A 99 -10.90 -24.45 16.70
CA ASP A 99 -12.22 -24.59 16.07
C ASP A 99 -12.92 -23.25 15.80
N GLU A 100 -12.82 -22.28 16.72
CA GLU A 100 -13.41 -20.95 16.54
C GLU A 100 -12.83 -20.21 15.32
N VAL A 101 -11.54 -20.38 15.05
CA VAL A 101 -10.88 -19.78 13.88
C VAL A 101 -11.36 -20.47 12.60
N MET A 102 -11.49 -21.81 12.61
CA MET A 102 -12.01 -22.57 11.48
C MET A 102 -13.48 -22.27 11.19
N LYS A 103 -14.30 -22.13 12.24
CA LYS A 103 -15.70 -21.72 12.12
C LYS A 103 -15.83 -20.35 11.47
N THR A 104 -15.04 -19.38 11.93
CA THR A 104 -15.00 -18.03 11.34
C THR A 104 -14.54 -18.07 9.88
N ALA A 105 -13.50 -18.85 9.56
CA ALA A 105 -13.02 -19.02 8.20
C ALA A 105 -14.09 -19.61 7.26
N ARG A 106 -14.79 -20.66 7.69
CA ARG A 106 -15.87 -21.29 6.93
C ARG A 106 -17.06 -20.34 6.75
N GLN A 107 -17.41 -19.57 7.77
CA GLN A 107 -18.44 -18.53 7.68
C GLN A 107 -18.08 -17.46 6.64
N LEU A 108 -16.83 -16.96 6.68
CA LEU A 108 -16.35 -16.00 5.67
C LEU A 108 -16.45 -16.55 4.25
N LEU A 109 -16.14 -17.84 4.05
CA LEU A 109 -16.31 -18.50 2.75
C LEU A 109 -17.77 -18.61 2.33
N ALA A 110 -18.67 -18.94 3.25
CA ALA A 110 -20.09 -19.03 2.95
C ALA A 110 -20.68 -17.68 2.54
N GLU A 111 -20.29 -16.60 3.22
CA GLU A 111 -20.79 -15.24 2.95
C GLU A 111 -20.19 -14.60 1.69
N ASN A 112 -18.89 -14.82 1.45
CA ASN A 112 -18.14 -14.09 0.42
C ASN A 112 -17.66 -14.94 -0.74
N GLY A 113 -17.81 -16.27 -0.68
CA GLY A 113 -17.23 -17.20 -1.66
C GLY A 113 -17.69 -16.94 -3.09
N GLU A 114 -18.98 -16.69 -3.30
CA GLU A 114 -19.53 -16.41 -4.63
C GLU A 114 -19.00 -15.07 -5.18
N SER A 115 -19.00 -14.02 -4.35
CA SER A 115 -18.48 -12.70 -4.71
C SER A 115 -17.00 -12.74 -5.07
N SER A 116 -16.19 -13.44 -4.25
CA SER A 116 -14.76 -13.65 -4.52
C SER A 116 -14.53 -14.46 -5.79
N ARG A 117 -15.35 -15.48 -6.05
CA ARG A 117 -15.28 -16.28 -7.28
C ARG A 117 -15.57 -15.44 -8.52
N LYS A 118 -16.68 -14.69 -8.55
CA LYS A 118 -17.02 -13.79 -9.66
C LYS A 118 -15.91 -12.76 -9.90
N LEU A 119 -15.31 -12.25 -8.83
CA LEU A 119 -14.20 -11.31 -8.92
C LEU A 119 -12.94 -11.95 -9.52
N GLN A 120 -12.64 -13.20 -9.14
CA GLN A 120 -11.54 -13.98 -9.72
C GLN A 120 -11.78 -14.21 -11.21
N GLU A 121 -12.95 -14.74 -11.58
CA GLU A 121 -13.34 -15.02 -12.97
C GLU A 121 -13.24 -13.75 -13.84
N LYS A 122 -13.72 -12.60 -13.33
CA LYS A 122 -13.62 -11.30 -14.03
C LYS A 122 -12.19 -10.90 -14.38
N PHE A 123 -11.23 -11.25 -13.53
CA PHE A 123 -9.83 -10.91 -13.70
C PHE A 123 -8.98 -12.12 -14.12
N GLU A 124 -9.59 -13.23 -14.52
CA GLU A 124 -8.89 -14.42 -15.04
C GLU A 124 -8.53 -14.24 -16.52
N ARG A 125 -7.74 -13.21 -16.78
CA ARG A 125 -7.27 -12.83 -18.12
C ARG A 125 -5.96 -12.03 -18.05
N PRO A 126 -5.21 -11.92 -19.16
CA PRO A 126 -4.01 -11.11 -19.22
C PRO A 126 -4.25 -9.66 -18.77
N MET A 127 -3.24 -9.06 -18.13
CA MET A 127 -3.33 -7.68 -17.67
C MET A 127 -3.46 -6.70 -18.85
N SER A 128 -2.85 -7.04 -19.99
CA SER A 128 -2.97 -6.28 -21.23
C SER A 128 -4.42 -6.14 -21.72
N GLU A 129 -5.23 -7.19 -21.59
CA GLU A 129 -6.64 -7.17 -21.99
C GLU A 129 -7.49 -6.32 -21.04
N ILE A 130 -7.19 -6.39 -19.73
CA ILE A 130 -7.86 -5.56 -18.72
C ILE A 130 -7.57 -4.07 -19.00
N ILE A 131 -6.32 -3.73 -19.34
CA ILE A 131 -5.94 -2.36 -19.68
C ILE A 131 -6.65 -1.88 -20.94
N ALA A 132 -6.68 -2.69 -22.00
CA ALA A 132 -7.39 -2.34 -23.24
C ALA A 132 -8.89 -2.08 -23.01
N GLU A 133 -9.51 -2.84 -22.10
CA GLU A 133 -10.90 -2.59 -21.71
C GLU A 133 -11.05 -1.28 -20.93
N TRP A 134 -10.15 -0.99 -19.98
CA TRP A 134 -10.19 0.27 -19.23
C TRP A 134 -10.00 1.49 -20.14
N GLU A 135 -9.08 1.41 -21.10
CA GLU A 135 -8.89 2.42 -22.15
C GLU A 135 -10.16 2.70 -22.93
N THR A 136 -10.81 1.63 -23.40
CA THR A 136 -12.07 1.73 -24.15
C THR A 136 -13.16 2.41 -23.32
N ARG A 137 -13.25 2.09 -22.02
CA ARG A 137 -14.25 2.70 -21.12
C ARG A 137 -13.97 4.16 -20.79
N LEU A 138 -12.69 4.53 -20.73
CA LEU A 138 -12.23 5.88 -20.39
C LEU A 138 -12.11 6.79 -21.62
N GLY A 139 -12.14 6.23 -22.83
CA GLY A 139 -11.96 6.98 -24.06
C GLY A 139 -10.52 7.51 -24.25
N THR A 140 -9.53 6.81 -23.69
CA THR A 140 -8.10 7.16 -23.80
C THR A 140 -7.31 6.00 -24.40
N THR A 141 -6.22 6.33 -25.12
CA THR A 141 -5.22 5.38 -25.62
C THR A 141 -3.81 5.68 -25.11
N SER A 142 -3.69 6.69 -24.24
CA SER A 142 -2.41 7.20 -23.76
C SER A 142 -2.04 6.57 -22.42
N ASP A 143 -0.85 5.96 -22.35
CA ASP A 143 -0.30 5.40 -21.11
C ASP A 143 -0.21 6.44 -19.98
N ALA A 144 0.06 7.70 -20.33
CA ALA A 144 0.15 8.79 -19.35
C ALA A 144 -1.22 9.18 -18.81
N GLU A 145 -2.25 9.19 -19.67
CA GLU A 145 -3.60 9.55 -19.27
C GLU A 145 -4.23 8.48 -18.39
N ILE A 146 -4.19 7.20 -18.80
CA ILE A 146 -4.72 6.11 -17.98
C ILE A 146 -3.99 6.01 -16.64
N ALA A 147 -2.66 6.19 -16.63
CA ALA A 147 -1.86 6.24 -15.41
C ALA A 147 -2.35 7.34 -14.46
N GLY A 148 -2.54 8.56 -14.98
CA GLY A 148 -3.06 9.70 -14.23
C GLY A 148 -4.48 9.45 -13.69
N LEU A 149 -5.35 8.84 -14.48
CA LEU A 149 -6.74 8.56 -14.11
C LEU A 149 -6.86 7.52 -13.00
N ILE A 150 -6.09 6.43 -13.06
CA ILE A 150 -6.19 5.35 -12.06
C ILE A 150 -5.18 5.50 -10.90
N GLY A 151 -4.33 6.54 -10.94
CA GLY A 151 -3.41 6.87 -9.85
C GLY A 151 -2.18 5.97 -9.77
N VAL A 152 -1.61 5.57 -10.92
CA VAL A 152 -0.35 4.81 -11.00
C VAL A 152 0.67 5.54 -11.86
N VAL A 153 1.92 5.08 -11.85
CA VAL A 153 2.97 5.64 -12.71
C VAL A 153 2.90 5.03 -14.10
N THR A 154 3.22 5.78 -15.16
CA THR A 154 3.23 5.34 -16.56
C THR A 154 4.03 4.04 -16.79
N MET A 155 5.18 3.89 -16.12
CA MET A 155 5.98 2.67 -16.18
C MET A 155 5.20 1.42 -15.74
N THR A 156 4.30 1.56 -14.76
CA THR A 156 3.44 0.48 -14.29
C THR A 156 2.46 0.05 -15.38
N ILE A 157 1.82 1.00 -16.07
CA ILE A 157 0.96 0.71 -17.23
C ILE A 157 1.75 -0.02 -18.32
N ASN A 158 2.97 0.43 -18.61
CA ASN A 158 3.82 -0.21 -19.61
C ASN A 158 4.10 -1.68 -19.27
N ARG A 159 4.46 -1.98 -18.01
CA ARG A 159 4.68 -3.36 -17.53
C ARG A 159 3.41 -4.20 -17.58
N TRP A 160 2.26 -3.60 -17.26
CA TRP A 160 0.95 -4.25 -17.32
C TRP A 160 0.55 -4.61 -18.76
N ARG A 161 0.79 -3.72 -19.73
CA ARG A 161 0.57 -4.03 -21.16
C ARG A 161 1.42 -5.18 -21.67
N LYS A 162 2.66 -5.29 -21.18
CA LYS A 162 3.57 -6.38 -21.54
C LYS A 162 3.31 -7.66 -20.75
N ASN A 163 2.31 -7.68 -19.87
CA ASN A 163 2.02 -8.78 -18.95
C ASN A 163 3.21 -9.17 -18.05
N GLU A 164 4.17 -8.26 -17.83
CA GLU A 164 5.33 -8.50 -16.97
C GLU A 164 4.94 -8.57 -15.49
N THR A 165 3.93 -7.80 -15.11
CA THR A 165 3.39 -7.77 -13.75
C THR A 165 1.88 -7.68 -13.78
N LYS A 166 1.23 -8.23 -12.75
CA LYS A 166 -0.21 -8.14 -12.54
C LYS A 166 -0.46 -7.86 -11.05
N PRO A 167 -1.26 -6.84 -10.70
CA PRO A 167 -1.61 -6.59 -9.31
C PRO A 167 -2.41 -7.75 -8.71
N ASP A 168 -2.42 -7.84 -7.38
CA ASP A 168 -3.33 -8.77 -6.71
C ASP A 168 -4.81 -8.39 -6.93
N LEU A 169 -5.71 -9.33 -6.65
CA LEU A 169 -7.15 -9.16 -6.88
C LEU A 169 -7.74 -7.95 -6.14
N SER A 170 -7.23 -7.63 -4.95
CA SER A 170 -7.71 -6.48 -4.17
C SER A 170 -7.34 -5.17 -4.86
N ALA A 171 -6.10 -5.06 -5.33
CA ALA A 171 -5.64 -3.92 -6.10
C ALA A 171 -6.37 -3.80 -7.46
N LEU A 172 -6.54 -4.91 -8.19
CA LEU A 172 -7.29 -4.94 -9.45
C LEU A 172 -8.73 -4.45 -9.29
N ASN A 173 -9.43 -4.95 -8.28
CA ASN A 173 -10.79 -4.52 -7.98
C ASN A 173 -10.85 -3.03 -7.62
N ARG A 174 -9.84 -2.51 -6.91
CA ARG A 174 -9.76 -1.07 -6.61
C ARG A 174 -9.62 -0.24 -7.88
N TYR A 175 -8.68 -0.59 -8.76
CA TYR A 175 -8.49 0.14 -10.02
C TYR A 175 -9.73 0.06 -10.91
N ASP A 176 -10.36 -1.11 -11.02
CA ASP A 176 -11.59 -1.27 -11.79
C ASP A 176 -12.74 -0.41 -11.26
N ARG A 177 -12.89 -0.27 -9.93
CA ARG A 177 -13.87 0.66 -9.34
C ARG A 177 -13.57 2.12 -9.68
N ILE A 178 -12.31 2.53 -9.66
CA ILE A 178 -11.90 3.89 -10.06
C ILE A 178 -12.25 4.12 -11.54
N VAL A 179 -11.93 3.18 -12.41
CA VAL A 179 -12.27 3.24 -13.84
C VAL A 179 -13.78 3.36 -14.04
N ASN A 180 -14.58 2.55 -13.33
CA ASN A 180 -16.03 2.60 -13.44
C ASN A 180 -16.60 3.96 -12.96
N LEU A 181 -16.07 4.51 -11.88
CA LEU A 181 -16.46 5.83 -11.38
C LEU A 181 -16.17 6.92 -12.42
N ILE A 182 -14.94 6.95 -12.95
CA ILE A 182 -14.54 7.94 -13.95
C ILE A 182 -15.36 7.79 -15.24
N ALA A 183 -15.50 6.55 -15.74
CA ALA A 183 -16.29 6.28 -16.94
C ALA A 183 -17.76 6.65 -16.76
N SER A 184 -18.32 6.53 -15.55
CA SER A 184 -19.69 6.99 -15.26
C SER A 184 -19.81 8.51 -15.31
N ASN A 185 -18.81 9.23 -14.78
CA ASN A 185 -18.78 10.70 -14.82
C ASN A 185 -18.63 11.22 -16.25
N ILE A 186 -17.76 10.61 -17.06
CA ILE A 186 -17.58 10.98 -18.48
C ILE A 186 -18.91 10.89 -19.24
N ARG A 187 -19.64 9.77 -19.10
CA ARG A 187 -20.93 9.58 -19.76
C ARG A 187 -21.99 10.60 -19.35
N GLN A 188 -21.99 11.05 -18.10
CA GLN A 188 -22.94 12.06 -17.63
C GLN A 188 -22.65 13.44 -18.23
N HIS A 189 -21.39 13.77 -18.54
CA HIS A 189 -21.01 15.05 -19.13
C HIS A 189 -21.11 15.10 -20.66
N THR A 190 -20.98 13.97 -21.36
CA THR A 190 -21.16 13.90 -22.83
C THR A 190 -22.64 13.75 -23.24
N GLY A 191 -23.54 13.49 -22.29
CA GLY A 191 -24.98 13.29 -22.53
C GLY A 191 -25.86 14.53 -22.34
N GLN A 192 -25.30 15.75 -22.28
CA GLN A 192 -26.02 17.02 -22.31
C GLN A 192 -25.78 17.79 -23.60
#